data_AF-A0A661MU30-F1
#
_entry.id   AF-A0A661MU30-F1
#
_cell.length_a   1.000
_cell.length_b   1.000
_cell.length_c   1.000
_cell.angle_alpha   90.00
_cell.angle_beta   90.00
_cell.angle_gamma   90.00
#
_symmetry.space_group_name_H-M   'P 1'
#
loop_
_entity.id
_entity.type
_entity.pdbx_description
1 polymer ?
#
loop_
_entity_poly.entity_id
_entity_poly.type
_entity_poly.pdbx_seq_one_letter_code
_entity_poly.pdbx_strand_id
1 'polypeptide(L)'
;AQAALQASHTEAQAALQASHAEAQAALQASRAETEGLKRERRDLLERANAARTLKTDNNRLKREADGLRAELSRAQDTSNATEAQSSASTADLQDALRSLESEVKGSRQMAATLKEDLGHAQVESERQKSEYYKELEAVRAEKDQLRLGMEGLQSSAVDERRFTAIDEERKELAVQLEITKRRLADFSRMKNENAVLQQQIGEADHLRAQVRELEQVVKALEAEGLARPETIAVPVPAPLTKIGGEDALQRLINGLADLDGMHAATLADHHGLPVAGIGDHTEDLAACSAYLTDVGDRAMQLLPLGSLQRVVVEGSNGATLTYCPITFEENTLSLATLTSGAGPRTAKMTEILRGAVGVLT
;
A
#
# COMPACT_ATOMS: atom_id res chain seq x y z
N ALA A 1 -95.27 -66.28 46.16
CA ALA A 1 -94.23 -66.97 45.38
C ALA A 1 -93.86 -66.22 44.09
N GLN A 2 -94.80 -65.96 43.18
CA GLN A 2 -94.51 -65.33 41.88
C GLN A 2 -93.95 -63.89 41.97
N ALA A 3 -94.46 -63.05 42.87
CA ALA A 3 -93.94 -61.69 43.11
C ALA A 3 -92.52 -61.69 43.70
N ALA A 4 -92.17 -62.65 44.56
CA ALA A 4 -90.83 -62.79 45.12
C ALA A 4 -89.81 -63.25 44.05
N LEU A 5 -90.27 -64.07 43.10
CA LEU A 5 -89.45 -64.53 41.98
C LEU A 5 -89.20 -63.42 40.95
N GLN A 6 -90.19 -62.54 40.73
CA GLN A 6 -90.02 -61.33 39.93
C GLN A 6 -89.09 -60.32 40.60
N ALA A 7 -89.22 -60.08 41.91
CA ALA A 7 -88.33 -59.20 42.66
C ALA A 7 -86.87 -59.69 42.61
N SER A 8 -86.65 -60.99 42.83
CA SER A 8 -85.31 -61.60 42.73
C SER A 8 -84.74 -61.52 41.31
N HIS A 9 -85.57 -61.69 40.27
CA HIS A 9 -85.12 -61.51 38.89
C HIS A 9 -84.76 -60.05 38.59
N THR A 10 -85.55 -59.08 39.07
CA THR A 10 -85.24 -57.66 38.86
C THR A 10 -83.98 -57.24 39.60
N GLU A 11 -83.74 -57.75 40.81
CA GLU A 11 -82.51 -57.52 41.58
C GLU A 11 -81.30 -58.14 40.88
N ALA A 12 -81.42 -59.38 40.40
CA ALA A 12 -80.35 -60.04 39.64
C ALA A 12 -80.04 -59.30 38.33
N GLN A 13 -81.05 -58.80 37.64
CA GLN A 13 -80.88 -58.03 36.40
C GLN A 13 -80.25 -56.66 36.65
N ALA A 14 -80.63 -55.97 37.73
CA ALA A 14 -80.00 -54.73 38.15
C ALA A 14 -78.53 -54.93 38.56
N ALA A 15 -78.23 -56.00 39.31
CA ALA A 15 -76.86 -56.36 39.68
C ALA A 15 -75.99 -56.69 38.45
N LEU A 16 -76.55 -57.41 37.47
CA LEU A 16 -75.87 -57.70 36.21
C LEU A 16 -75.59 -56.42 35.40
N GLN A 17 -76.56 -55.50 35.34
CA GLN A 17 -76.40 -54.21 34.66
C GLN A 17 -75.36 -53.33 35.34
N ALA A 18 -75.34 -53.29 36.68
CA ALA A 18 -74.33 -52.57 37.46
C ALA A 18 -72.93 -53.15 37.23
N SER A 19 -72.78 -54.49 37.31
CA SER A 19 -71.50 -55.16 37.03
C SER A 19 -71.02 -54.94 35.59
N HIS A 20 -71.94 -54.94 34.62
CA HIS A 20 -71.60 -54.63 33.23
C HIS A 20 -71.18 -53.17 33.04
N ALA A 21 -71.85 -52.22 33.71
CA ALA A 21 -71.47 -50.81 33.67
C ALA A 21 -70.09 -50.57 34.31
N GLU A 22 -69.81 -51.23 35.45
CA GLU A 22 -68.49 -51.20 36.10
C GLU A 22 -67.40 -51.78 35.19
N ALA A 23 -67.66 -52.94 34.56
CA ALA A 23 -66.73 -53.57 33.63
C ALA A 23 -66.49 -52.68 32.39
N GLN A 24 -67.52 -52.01 31.87
CA GLN A 24 -67.38 -51.07 30.77
C GLN A 24 -66.58 -49.82 31.17
N ALA A 25 -66.82 -49.27 32.35
CA ALA A 25 -66.07 -48.13 32.88
C ALA A 25 -64.58 -48.49 33.09
N ALA A 26 -64.29 -49.65 33.65
CA ALA A 26 -62.92 -50.14 33.82
C ALA A 26 -62.21 -50.34 32.48
N LEU A 27 -62.92 -50.87 31.47
CA LEU A 27 -62.38 -51.07 30.13
C LEU A 27 -62.14 -49.74 29.40
N GLN A 28 -63.01 -48.74 29.59
CA GLN A 28 -62.78 -47.39 29.08
C GLN A 28 -61.59 -46.70 29.75
N ALA A 29 -61.44 -46.84 31.08
CA ALA A 29 -60.31 -46.31 31.82
C ALA A 29 -58.98 -46.93 31.34
N SER A 30 -58.92 -48.26 31.21
CA SER A 30 -57.76 -48.97 30.67
C SER A 30 -57.44 -48.55 29.23
N ARG A 31 -58.47 -48.35 28.38
CA ARG A 31 -58.26 -47.82 27.02
C ARG A 31 -57.65 -46.42 27.04
N ALA A 32 -58.17 -45.51 27.87
CA ALA A 32 -57.63 -44.17 28.00
C ALA A 32 -56.17 -44.18 28.48
N GLU A 33 -55.83 -45.04 29.44
CA GLU A 33 -54.47 -45.23 29.93
C GLU A 33 -53.54 -45.77 28.82
N THR A 34 -53.97 -46.79 28.08
CA THR A 34 -53.16 -47.33 26.97
C THR A 34 -52.93 -46.30 25.85
N GLU A 35 -53.90 -45.44 25.57
CA GLU A 35 -53.72 -44.34 24.61
C GLU A 35 -52.79 -43.25 25.16
N GLY A 36 -52.85 -42.96 26.46
CA GLY A 36 -51.88 -42.11 27.14
C GLY A 36 -50.45 -42.62 26.99
N LEU A 37 -50.22 -43.90 27.33
CA LEU A 37 -48.91 -44.55 27.20
C LEU A 37 -48.42 -44.61 25.74
N LYS A 38 -49.32 -44.78 24.76
CA LYS A 38 -48.95 -44.73 23.33
C LYS A 38 -48.49 -43.35 22.90
N ARG A 39 -49.11 -42.27 23.42
CA ARG A 39 -48.67 -40.89 23.15
C ARG A 39 -47.30 -40.63 23.78
N GLU A 40 -47.12 -40.97 25.05
CA GLU A 40 -45.83 -40.82 25.73
C GLU A 40 -44.71 -41.58 25.02
N ARG A 41 -44.99 -42.81 24.57
CA ARG A 41 -44.01 -43.59 23.78
C ARG A 41 -43.65 -42.90 22.46
N ARG A 42 -44.61 -42.28 21.78
CA ARG A 42 -44.35 -41.53 20.53
C ARG A 42 -43.46 -40.33 20.81
N ASP A 43 -43.79 -39.54 21.83
CA ASP A 43 -43.03 -38.35 22.22
C ASP A 43 -41.59 -38.72 22.63
N LEU A 44 -41.41 -39.83 23.37
CA LEU A 44 -40.09 -40.34 23.73
C LEU A 44 -39.28 -40.79 22.52
N LEU A 45 -39.92 -41.42 21.52
CA LEU A 45 -39.25 -41.82 20.28
C LEU A 45 -38.83 -40.60 19.45
N GLU A 46 -39.67 -39.57 19.37
CA GLU A 46 -39.33 -38.32 18.69
C GLU A 46 -38.15 -37.62 19.37
N ARG A 47 -38.15 -37.53 20.71
CA ARG A 47 -37.02 -36.99 21.48
C ARG A 47 -35.75 -37.80 21.30
N ALA A 48 -35.84 -39.14 21.27
CA ALA A 48 -34.69 -40.00 21.05
C ALA A 48 -34.08 -39.83 19.64
N ASN A 49 -34.93 -39.64 18.62
CA ASN A 49 -34.47 -39.35 17.26
C ASN A 49 -33.80 -37.98 17.16
N ALA A 50 -34.41 -36.94 17.76
CA ALA A 50 -33.81 -35.60 17.83
C ALA A 50 -32.46 -35.60 18.59
N ALA A 51 -32.33 -36.39 19.66
CA ALA A 51 -31.06 -36.52 20.37
C ALA A 51 -29.96 -37.18 19.51
N ARG A 52 -30.33 -38.13 18.63
CA ARG A 52 -29.38 -38.77 17.71
C ARG A 52 -28.90 -37.78 16.64
N THR A 53 -29.79 -36.98 16.07
CA THR A 53 -29.41 -35.96 15.06
C THR A 53 -28.52 -34.89 15.69
N LEU A 54 -28.86 -34.40 16.88
CA LEU A 54 -27.99 -33.45 17.61
C LEU A 54 -26.61 -34.04 17.91
N LYS A 55 -26.52 -35.34 18.23
CA LYS A 55 -25.23 -36.01 18.44
C LYS A 55 -24.40 -36.08 17.16
N THR A 56 -25.01 -36.36 16.00
CA THR A 56 -24.30 -36.38 14.72
C THR A 56 -23.81 -34.98 14.34
N ASP A 57 -24.65 -33.96 14.54
CA ASP A 57 -24.31 -32.57 14.23
C ASP A 57 -23.20 -32.07 15.16
N ASN A 58 -23.25 -32.38 16.46
CA ASN A 58 -22.18 -32.02 17.40
C ASN A 58 -20.83 -32.65 17.00
N ASN A 59 -20.83 -33.90 16.55
CA ASN A 59 -19.62 -34.56 16.05
C ASN A 59 -19.11 -33.93 14.75
N ARG A 60 -20.01 -33.45 13.87
CA ARG A 60 -19.64 -32.73 12.65
C ARG A 60 -18.98 -31.40 12.98
N LEU A 61 -19.64 -30.59 13.83
CA LEU A 61 -19.12 -29.30 14.30
C LEU A 61 -17.78 -29.42 15.02
N LYS A 62 -17.57 -30.49 15.79
CA LYS A 62 -16.26 -30.76 16.41
C LYS A 62 -15.16 -30.97 15.38
N ARG A 63 -15.42 -31.73 14.32
CA ARG A 63 -14.44 -31.94 13.24
C ARG A 63 -14.16 -30.66 12.46
N GLU A 64 -15.20 -29.86 12.20
CA GLU A 64 -15.05 -28.55 11.56
C GLU A 64 -14.20 -27.62 12.44
N ALA A 65 -14.47 -27.57 13.75
CA ALA A 65 -13.69 -26.77 14.70
C ALA A 65 -12.22 -27.22 14.81
N ASP A 66 -11.97 -28.53 14.82
CA ASP A 66 -10.60 -29.07 14.82
C ASP A 66 -9.87 -28.80 13.49
N GLY A 67 -10.59 -28.82 12.36
CA GLY A 67 -10.08 -28.40 11.06
C GLY A 67 -9.66 -26.92 11.03
N LEU A 68 -10.56 -26.03 11.48
CA LEU A 68 -10.28 -24.59 11.57
C LEU A 68 -9.11 -24.27 12.51
N ARG A 69 -8.97 -25.00 13.63
CA ARG A 69 -7.80 -24.87 14.51
C ARG A 69 -6.50 -25.26 13.83
N ALA A 70 -6.52 -26.34 13.04
CA ALA A 70 -5.34 -26.76 12.29
C ALA A 70 -4.98 -25.75 11.19
N GLU A 71 -5.97 -25.17 10.51
CA GLU A 71 -5.77 -24.11 9.53
C GLU A 71 -5.21 -22.83 10.17
N LEU A 72 -5.76 -22.42 11.31
CA LEU A 72 -5.24 -21.27 12.07
C LEU A 72 -3.78 -21.48 12.51
N SER A 73 -3.44 -22.68 12.98
CA SER A 73 -2.05 -23.02 13.34
C SER A 73 -1.12 -22.93 12.13
N ARG A 74 -1.53 -23.45 10.97
CA ARG A 74 -0.72 -23.36 9.74
C ARG A 74 -0.56 -21.90 9.28
N ALA A 75 -1.62 -21.10 9.34
CA ALA A 75 -1.58 -19.69 8.99
C ALA A 75 -0.62 -18.91 9.91
N GLN A 76 -0.64 -19.21 11.22
CA GLN A 76 0.30 -18.63 12.19
C GLN A 76 1.75 -19.06 11.91
N ASP A 77 1.99 -20.33 11.62
CA ASP A 77 3.33 -20.82 11.26
C ASP A 77 3.85 -20.15 9.99
N THR A 78 2.99 -19.95 8.98
CA THR A 78 3.37 -19.22 7.76
C THR A 78 3.64 -17.74 8.04
N SER A 79 2.83 -17.09 8.88
CA SER A 79 3.04 -15.69 9.29
C SER A 79 4.40 -15.54 9.98
N ASN A 80 4.69 -16.39 10.95
CA ASN A 80 5.96 -16.40 11.68
C ASN A 80 7.15 -16.65 10.74
N ALA A 81 7.01 -17.55 9.77
CA ALA A 81 8.04 -17.82 8.77
C ALA A 81 8.28 -16.59 7.87
N THR A 82 7.22 -15.90 7.44
CA THR A 82 7.34 -14.66 6.64
C THR A 82 7.94 -13.52 7.44
N GLU A 83 7.60 -13.37 8.71
CA GLU A 83 8.21 -12.38 9.61
C GLU A 83 9.70 -12.67 9.83
N ALA A 84 10.07 -13.94 10.05
CA ALA A 84 11.46 -14.36 10.13
C ALA A 84 12.24 -14.06 8.84
N GLN A 85 11.63 -14.30 7.67
CA GLN A 85 12.25 -14.00 6.37
C GLN A 85 12.41 -12.49 6.15
N SER A 86 11.40 -11.69 6.50
CA SER A 86 11.47 -10.23 6.41
C SER A 86 12.54 -9.65 7.33
N SER A 87 12.64 -10.13 8.58
CA SER A 87 13.64 -9.67 9.54
C SER A 87 15.06 -10.02 9.09
N ALA A 88 15.28 -11.23 8.55
CA ALA A 88 16.55 -11.61 7.93
C ALA A 88 16.92 -10.68 6.76
N SER A 89 15.99 -10.44 5.84
CA SER A 89 16.23 -9.53 4.70
C SER A 89 16.51 -8.09 5.15
N THR A 90 15.85 -7.59 6.20
CA THR A 90 16.14 -6.26 6.74
C THR A 90 17.51 -6.19 7.41
N ALA A 91 17.96 -7.26 8.05
CA ALA A 91 19.30 -7.33 8.63
C ALA A 91 20.37 -7.30 7.52
N ASP A 92 20.19 -8.08 6.46
CA ASP A 92 21.10 -8.08 5.29
C ASP A 92 21.19 -6.69 4.63
N LEU A 93 20.06 -6.00 4.47
CA LEU A 93 20.03 -4.64 3.94
C LEU A 93 20.73 -3.63 4.87
N GLN A 94 20.57 -3.77 6.19
CA GLN A 94 21.27 -2.90 7.15
C GLN A 94 22.78 -3.11 7.12
N ASP A 95 23.24 -4.36 6.97
CA ASP A 95 24.67 -4.64 6.88
C ASP A 95 25.26 -4.17 5.54
N ALA A 96 24.52 -4.29 4.43
CA ALA A 96 24.90 -3.70 3.15
C ALA A 96 25.01 -2.16 3.24
N LEU A 97 24.06 -1.50 3.90
CA LEU A 97 24.11 -0.05 4.11
C LEU A 97 25.32 0.38 4.94
N ARG A 98 25.62 -0.32 6.05
CA ARG A 98 26.80 -0.04 6.87
C ARG A 98 28.11 -0.21 6.08
N SER A 99 28.18 -1.23 5.24
CA SER A 99 29.33 -1.44 4.35
C SER A 99 29.48 -0.26 3.38
N LEU A 100 28.40 0.15 2.72
CA LEU A 100 28.41 1.27 1.78
C LEU A 100 28.77 2.60 2.46
N GLU A 101 28.27 2.85 3.66
CA GLU A 101 28.63 4.03 4.46
C GLU A 101 30.13 4.06 4.79
N SER A 102 30.72 2.90 5.08
CA SER A 102 32.16 2.79 5.34
C SER A 102 32.99 3.08 4.09
N GLU A 103 32.56 2.61 2.91
CA GLU A 103 33.22 2.87 1.62
C GLU A 103 33.11 4.36 1.23
N VAL A 104 31.95 4.98 1.40
CA VAL A 104 31.75 6.42 1.16
C VAL A 104 32.63 7.24 2.09
N LYS A 105 32.76 6.83 3.36
CA LYS A 105 33.65 7.50 4.31
C LYS A 105 35.12 7.36 3.90
N GLY A 106 35.56 6.18 3.48
CA GLY A 106 36.91 5.95 2.94
C GLY A 106 37.17 6.79 1.69
N SER A 107 36.22 6.84 0.76
CA SER A 107 36.31 7.64 -0.47
C SER A 107 36.40 9.13 -0.17
N ARG A 108 35.65 9.63 0.81
CA ARG A 108 35.73 11.03 1.26
C ARG A 108 37.09 11.36 1.89
N GLN A 109 37.66 10.44 2.67
CA GLN A 109 39.00 10.62 3.21
C GLN A 109 40.06 10.68 2.10
N MET A 110 39.98 9.77 1.13
CA MET A 110 40.88 9.78 -0.02
C MET A 110 40.74 11.04 -0.89
N ALA A 111 39.51 11.53 -1.08
CA ALA A 111 39.28 12.80 -1.77
C ALA A 111 39.86 14.00 -1.00
N ALA A 112 39.82 13.97 0.33
CA ALA A 112 40.41 15.01 1.16
C ALA A 112 41.94 15.02 1.06
N THR A 113 42.59 13.85 1.12
CA THR A 113 44.04 13.75 0.96
C THR A 113 44.47 14.20 -0.43
N LEU A 114 43.78 13.76 -1.49
CA LEU A 114 44.07 14.20 -2.86
C LEU A 114 43.90 15.71 -3.04
N LYS A 115 42.95 16.33 -2.35
CA LYS A 115 42.75 17.78 -2.38
C LYS A 115 43.90 18.53 -1.71
N GLU A 116 44.43 17.99 -0.61
CA GLU A 116 45.60 18.54 0.09
C GLU A 116 46.86 18.42 -0.78
N ASP A 117 47.11 17.25 -1.36
CA ASP A 117 48.21 17.00 -2.29
C ASP A 117 48.15 17.95 -3.50
N LEU A 118 46.95 18.18 -4.05
CA LEU A 118 46.75 19.12 -5.15
C LEU A 118 47.02 20.57 -4.74
N GLY A 119 46.67 20.95 -3.51
CA GLY A 119 47.02 22.25 -2.93
C GLY A 119 48.53 22.44 -2.78
N HIS A 120 49.24 21.43 -2.27
CA HIS A 120 50.69 21.44 -2.18
C HIS A 120 51.36 21.56 -3.56
N ALA A 121 50.91 20.77 -4.53
CA ALA A 121 51.43 20.82 -5.90
C ALA A 121 51.19 22.19 -6.57
N GLN A 122 50.06 22.85 -6.29
CA GLN A 122 49.78 24.21 -6.77
C GLN A 122 50.73 25.24 -6.16
N VAL A 123 50.96 25.19 -4.85
CA VAL A 123 51.89 26.09 -4.15
C VAL A 123 53.32 25.89 -4.66
N GLU A 124 53.76 24.64 -4.85
CA GLU A 124 55.08 24.35 -5.43
C GLU A 124 55.19 24.89 -6.87
N SER A 125 54.14 24.72 -7.68
CA SER A 125 54.10 25.26 -9.04
C SER A 125 54.19 26.79 -9.06
N GLU A 126 53.50 27.48 -8.15
CA GLU A 126 53.57 28.94 -8.02
C GLU A 126 54.93 29.41 -7.52
N ARG A 127 55.53 28.69 -6.57
CA ARG A 127 56.88 28.96 -6.10
C ARG A 127 57.90 28.84 -7.23
N GLN A 128 57.85 27.75 -7.99
CA GLN A 128 58.72 27.56 -9.16
C GLN A 128 58.52 28.69 -10.18
N LYS A 129 57.27 29.08 -10.47
CA LYS A 129 57.00 30.23 -11.36
C LYS A 129 57.63 31.53 -10.82
N SER A 130 57.53 31.79 -9.52
CA SER A 130 58.14 32.97 -8.88
C SER A 130 59.66 32.95 -8.98
N GLU A 131 60.30 31.80 -8.74
CA GLU A 131 61.74 31.60 -8.91
C GLU A 131 62.15 31.84 -10.38
N TYR A 132 61.41 31.28 -11.34
CA TYR A 132 61.63 31.56 -12.76
C TYR A 132 61.47 33.03 -13.11
N TYR A 133 60.49 33.74 -12.55
CA TYR A 133 60.34 35.18 -12.81
C TYR A 133 61.51 35.99 -12.26
N LYS A 134 62.04 35.64 -11.08
CA LYS A 134 63.23 36.29 -10.51
C LYS A 134 64.47 36.03 -11.36
N GLU A 135 64.67 34.79 -11.82
CA GLU A 135 65.75 34.45 -12.73
C GLU A 135 65.63 35.24 -14.04
N LEU A 136 64.41 35.36 -14.59
CA LEU A 136 64.16 36.09 -15.82
C LEU A 136 64.37 37.61 -15.65
N GLU A 137 64.05 38.17 -14.48
CA GLU A 137 64.40 39.56 -14.12
C GLU A 137 65.91 39.76 -13.97
N ALA A 138 66.61 38.81 -13.35
CA ALA A 138 68.08 38.85 -13.24
C ALA A 138 68.74 38.79 -14.63
N VAL A 139 68.28 37.89 -15.50
CA VAL A 139 68.73 37.80 -16.89
C VAL A 139 68.40 39.07 -17.67
N ARG A 140 67.24 39.69 -17.45
CA ARG A 140 66.91 40.99 -18.06
C ARG A 140 67.84 42.10 -17.60
N ALA A 141 68.13 42.18 -16.29
CA ALA A 141 69.06 43.16 -15.74
C ALA A 141 70.48 42.94 -16.27
N GLU A 142 70.92 41.69 -16.38
CA GLU A 142 72.20 41.31 -16.97
C GLU A 142 72.25 41.65 -18.46
N LYS A 143 71.19 41.36 -19.21
CA LYS A 143 71.06 41.75 -20.63
C LYS A 143 71.11 43.26 -20.80
N ASP A 144 70.47 44.04 -19.92
CA ASP A 144 70.51 45.50 -19.98
C ASP A 144 71.90 46.06 -19.60
N GLN A 145 72.59 45.43 -18.64
CA GLN A 145 74.00 45.73 -18.33
C GLN A 145 74.92 45.38 -19.50
N LEU A 146 74.74 44.20 -20.12
CA LEU A 146 75.48 43.77 -21.30
C LEU A 146 75.17 44.65 -22.51
N ARG A 147 73.94 45.15 -22.64
CA ARG A 147 73.57 46.11 -23.67
C ARG A 147 74.27 47.46 -23.46
N LEU A 148 74.29 47.99 -22.24
CA LEU A 148 75.07 49.19 -21.92
C LEU A 148 76.58 48.98 -22.12
N GLY A 149 77.08 47.81 -21.76
CA GLY A 149 78.46 47.39 -22.03
C GLY A 149 78.74 47.22 -23.52
N MET A 150 77.79 46.72 -24.30
CA MET A 150 77.85 46.60 -25.75
C MET A 150 77.71 47.94 -26.47
N GLU A 151 76.94 48.89 -25.95
CA GLU A 151 76.90 50.26 -26.45
C GLU A 151 78.25 50.95 -26.17
N GLY A 152 78.90 50.65 -25.04
CA GLY A 152 80.29 51.04 -24.75
C GLY A 152 81.36 50.29 -25.57
N LEU A 153 81.12 49.04 -25.94
CA LEU A 153 81.98 48.24 -26.83
C LEU A 153 81.67 48.47 -28.32
N GLN A 154 80.51 49.03 -28.69
CA GLN A 154 80.22 49.48 -30.05
C GLN A 154 80.99 50.76 -30.39
N SER A 155 81.50 51.50 -29.39
CA SER A 155 82.57 52.50 -29.56
C SER A 155 84.00 51.90 -29.60
N SER A 156 84.15 50.59 -29.44
CA SER A 156 85.46 49.93 -29.36
C SER A 156 85.40 48.52 -29.93
N ALA A 157 85.60 48.46 -31.26
CA ALA A 157 86.16 47.31 -31.96
C ALA A 157 85.54 45.93 -31.67
N VAL A 158 84.72 45.52 -32.63
CA VAL A 158 84.48 44.15 -33.11
C VAL A 158 85.85 43.44 -33.32
N ASP A 159 86.17 42.21 -32.89
CA ASP A 159 85.46 40.93 -33.02
C ASP A 159 86.06 39.83 -32.11
N GLU A 160 85.19 38.87 -31.70
CA GLU A 160 85.39 37.44 -31.30
C GLU A 160 84.42 37.01 -30.18
N ARG A 161 84.06 37.89 -29.22
CA ARG A 161 83.12 37.56 -28.13
C ARG A 161 81.64 37.48 -28.53
N ARG A 162 81.28 37.93 -29.75
CA ARG A 162 79.90 37.89 -30.25
C ARG A 162 79.42 36.49 -30.59
N PHE A 163 80.32 35.58 -30.93
CA PHE A 163 79.92 34.21 -31.31
C PHE A 163 79.52 33.36 -30.10
N THR A 164 80.15 33.52 -28.94
CA THR A 164 79.78 32.75 -27.73
C THR A 164 78.47 33.21 -27.12
N ALA A 165 78.20 34.53 -27.12
CA ALA A 165 76.94 35.08 -26.62
C ALA A 165 75.73 34.64 -27.49
N ILE A 166 75.90 34.60 -28.82
CA ILE A 166 74.85 34.12 -29.73
C ILE A 166 74.57 32.62 -29.51
N ASP A 167 75.58 31.81 -29.19
CA ASP A 167 75.38 30.38 -28.90
C ASP A 167 74.72 30.13 -27.54
N GLU A 168 74.95 30.97 -26.53
CA GLU A 168 74.26 30.92 -25.24
C GLU A 168 72.79 31.31 -25.37
N GLU A 169 72.49 32.40 -26.09
CA GLU A 169 71.10 32.81 -26.39
C GLU A 169 70.34 31.71 -27.17
N ARG A 170 71.02 31.02 -28.10
CA ARG A 170 70.42 29.89 -28.83
C ARG A 170 70.08 28.71 -27.92
N LYS A 171 70.93 28.40 -26.92
CA LYS A 171 70.67 27.33 -25.95
C LYS A 171 69.50 27.71 -25.03
N GLU A 172 69.46 28.94 -24.57
CA GLU A 172 68.37 29.41 -23.71
C GLU A 172 67.02 29.42 -24.44
N LEU A 173 66.99 29.91 -25.69
CA LEU A 173 65.82 29.84 -26.56
C LEU A 173 65.39 28.39 -26.83
N ALA A 174 66.33 27.46 -26.98
CA ALA A 174 66.02 26.04 -27.14
C ALA A 174 65.34 25.45 -25.90
N VAL A 175 65.81 25.79 -24.70
CA VAL A 175 65.18 25.37 -23.43
C VAL A 175 63.79 25.97 -23.28
N GLN A 176 63.61 27.25 -23.58
CA GLN A 176 62.29 27.90 -23.54
C GLN A 176 61.30 27.27 -24.54
N LEU A 177 61.78 26.91 -25.74
CA LEU A 177 60.99 26.16 -26.72
C LEU A 177 60.59 24.78 -26.21
N GLU A 178 61.45 24.09 -25.48
CA GLU A 178 61.12 22.78 -24.91
C GLU A 178 60.09 22.88 -23.78
N ILE A 179 60.23 23.87 -22.89
CA ILE A 179 59.28 24.14 -21.80
C ILE A 179 57.90 24.49 -22.37
N THR A 180 57.83 25.35 -23.38
CA THR A 180 56.56 25.75 -24.02
C THR A 180 55.92 24.57 -24.76
N LYS A 181 56.71 23.71 -25.41
CA LYS A 181 56.21 22.46 -26.01
C LYS A 181 55.59 21.52 -24.97
N ARG A 182 56.23 21.33 -23.80
CA ARG A 182 55.66 20.51 -22.71
C ARG A 182 54.35 21.09 -22.19
N ARG A 183 54.30 22.40 -21.92
CA ARG A 183 53.06 23.08 -21.49
C ARG A 183 51.94 22.95 -22.52
N LEU A 184 52.25 23.02 -23.81
CA LEU A 184 51.26 22.83 -24.88
C LEU A 184 50.73 21.38 -24.92
N ALA A 185 51.60 20.40 -24.67
CA ALA A 185 51.21 18.99 -24.58
C ALA A 185 50.29 18.74 -23.36
N ASP A 186 50.62 19.31 -22.20
CA ASP A 186 49.79 19.21 -20.99
C ASP A 186 48.42 19.87 -21.17
N PHE A 187 48.39 21.06 -21.79
CA PHE A 187 47.13 21.73 -22.12
C PHE A 187 46.28 20.90 -23.08
N SER A 188 46.91 20.27 -24.08
CA SER A 188 46.21 19.39 -25.02
C SER A 188 45.64 18.16 -24.32
N ARG A 189 46.38 17.58 -23.36
CA ARG A 189 45.91 16.48 -22.53
C ARG A 189 44.71 16.89 -21.67
N MET A 190 44.80 18.01 -20.96
CA MET A 190 43.67 18.52 -20.15
C MET A 190 42.45 18.84 -21.00
N LYS A 191 42.63 19.37 -22.21
CA LYS A 191 41.53 19.61 -23.15
C LYS A 191 40.83 18.32 -23.55
N ASN A 192 41.60 17.25 -23.80
CA ASN A 192 41.04 15.94 -24.12
C ASN A 192 40.30 15.34 -22.92
N GLU A 193 40.88 15.40 -21.72
CA GLU A 193 40.24 14.93 -20.48
C GLU A 193 38.93 15.70 -20.20
N ASN A 194 38.90 17.02 -20.42
CA ASN A 194 37.69 17.82 -20.28
C ASN A 194 36.61 17.42 -21.29
N ALA A 195 37.00 17.13 -22.54
CA ALA A 195 36.06 16.62 -23.55
C ALA A 195 35.46 15.26 -23.14
N VAL A 196 36.26 14.35 -22.58
CA VAL A 196 35.75 13.06 -22.05
C VAL A 196 34.79 13.27 -20.88
N LEU A 197 35.13 14.16 -19.95
CA LEU A 197 34.26 14.45 -18.80
C LEU A 197 32.93 15.08 -19.23
N GLN A 198 32.95 15.99 -20.22
CA GLN A 198 31.71 16.55 -20.77
C GLN A 198 30.84 15.49 -21.44
N GLN A 199 31.45 14.53 -22.14
CA GLN A 199 30.72 13.40 -22.71
C GLN A 199 30.06 12.55 -21.60
N GLN A 200 30.79 12.23 -20.53
CA GLN A 200 30.27 11.46 -19.40
C GLN A 200 29.13 12.17 -18.67
N ILE A 201 29.19 13.50 -18.53
CA ILE A 201 28.09 14.30 -17.97
C ILE A 201 26.84 14.18 -18.85
N GLY A 202 27.00 14.26 -20.18
CA GLY A 202 25.89 14.08 -21.12
C GLY A 202 25.24 12.69 -21.03
N GLU A 203 26.05 11.63 -20.90
CA GLU A 203 25.56 10.26 -20.70
C GLU A 203 24.81 10.10 -19.37
N ALA A 204 25.34 10.67 -18.28
CA ALA A 204 24.69 10.64 -16.97
C ALA A 204 23.33 11.37 -16.96
N ASP A 205 23.23 12.50 -17.64
CA ASP A 205 21.98 13.25 -17.75
C ASP A 205 20.95 12.50 -18.61
N HIS A 206 21.39 11.81 -19.67
CA HIS A 206 20.53 10.94 -20.45
C HIS A 206 19.96 9.77 -19.62
N LEU A 207 20.80 9.10 -18.84
CA LEU A 207 20.37 8.02 -17.95
C LEU A 207 19.39 8.51 -16.87
N ARG A 208 19.64 9.70 -16.30
CA ARG A 208 18.71 10.32 -15.33
C ARG A 208 17.34 10.62 -15.95
N ALA A 209 17.30 11.00 -17.23
CA ALA A 209 16.03 11.21 -17.93
C ALA A 209 15.27 9.89 -18.10
N GLN A 210 15.95 8.82 -18.50
CA GLN A 210 15.35 7.48 -18.64
C GLN A 210 14.82 6.94 -17.30
N VAL A 211 15.55 7.13 -16.20
CA VAL A 211 15.08 6.71 -14.86
C VAL A 211 13.78 7.43 -14.50
N ARG A 212 13.68 8.74 -14.71
CA ARG A 212 12.44 9.49 -14.45
C ARG A 212 11.28 9.01 -15.32
N GLU A 213 11.53 8.67 -16.58
CA GLU A 213 10.52 8.14 -17.48
C GLU A 213 10.02 6.77 -17.00
N LEU A 214 10.94 5.86 -16.64
CA LEU A 214 10.58 4.56 -16.09
C LEU A 214 9.82 4.68 -14.76
N GLU A 215 10.22 5.58 -13.86
CA GLU A 215 9.49 5.86 -12.62
C GLU A 215 8.06 6.34 -12.89
N GLN A 216 7.84 7.16 -13.93
CA GLN A 216 6.50 7.57 -14.34
C GLN A 216 5.68 6.39 -14.89
N VAL A 217 6.31 5.51 -15.67
CA VAL A 217 5.65 4.29 -16.18
C VAL A 217 5.29 3.35 -15.04
N VAL A 218 6.18 3.13 -14.07
CA VAL A 218 5.90 2.30 -12.89
C VAL A 218 4.74 2.89 -12.10
N LYS A 219 4.73 4.20 -11.82
CA LYS A 219 3.60 4.85 -11.14
C LYS A 219 2.29 4.72 -11.90
N ALA A 220 2.33 4.81 -13.23
CA ALA A 220 1.15 4.61 -14.06
C ALA A 220 0.65 3.15 -14.01
N LEU A 221 1.57 2.18 -14.08
CA LEU A 221 1.25 0.75 -13.99
C LEU A 221 0.81 0.33 -12.59
N GLU A 222 1.31 0.94 -11.53
CA GLU A 222 0.84 0.71 -10.15
C GLU A 222 -0.59 1.25 -9.99
N ALA A 223 -0.89 2.43 -10.52
CA ALA A 223 -2.24 2.97 -10.55
C ALA A 223 -3.18 2.10 -11.38
N GLU A 224 -2.70 1.52 -12.49
CA GLU A 224 -3.47 0.60 -13.34
C GLU A 224 -3.59 -0.81 -12.73
N GLY A 225 -2.59 -1.28 -11.99
CA GLY A 225 -2.57 -2.57 -11.30
C GLY A 225 -3.50 -2.58 -10.09
N LEU A 226 -3.60 -1.47 -9.37
CA LEU A 226 -4.66 -1.21 -8.39
C LEU A 226 -6.06 -1.11 -9.04
N ALA A 227 -6.13 -0.84 -10.35
CA ALA A 227 -7.36 -0.75 -11.13
C ALA A 227 -7.73 -2.05 -11.87
N ARG A 228 -6.89 -3.10 -11.82
CA ARG A 228 -7.23 -4.41 -12.37
C ARG A 228 -7.87 -5.24 -11.27
N PRO A 229 -9.18 -5.54 -11.35
CA PRO A 229 -9.76 -6.53 -10.47
C PRO A 229 -9.03 -7.85 -10.71
N GLU A 230 -8.46 -8.44 -9.66
CA GLU A 230 -8.09 -9.85 -9.69
C GLU A 230 -9.39 -10.64 -9.88
N THR A 231 -9.75 -10.93 -11.14
CA THR A 231 -10.82 -11.86 -11.47
C THR A 231 -10.44 -13.27 -11.00
N ILE A 232 -10.68 -13.52 -9.72
CA ILE A 232 -10.93 -14.85 -9.16
C ILE A 232 -12.28 -14.78 -8.43
N ALA A 233 -13.34 -14.42 -9.17
CA ALA A 233 -14.70 -14.61 -8.71
C ALA A 233 -15.10 -16.07 -8.95
N VAL A 234 -14.88 -16.92 -7.94
CA VAL A 234 -15.67 -18.15 -7.79
C VAL A 234 -17.05 -17.69 -7.29
N PRO A 235 -18.16 -17.95 -8.02
CA PRO A 235 -19.47 -17.53 -7.60
C PRO A 235 -19.90 -18.38 -6.40
N VAL A 236 -19.84 -17.80 -5.20
CA VAL A 236 -20.51 -18.36 -4.02
C VAL A 236 -21.97 -17.88 -4.06
N PRO A 237 -22.96 -18.78 -4.17
CA PRO A 237 -24.36 -18.39 -4.12
C PRO A 237 -24.75 -17.95 -2.70
N ALA A 238 -25.22 -16.71 -2.57
CA ALA A 238 -25.72 -16.17 -1.31
C ALA A 238 -27.03 -16.88 -0.86
N PRO A 239 -27.21 -17.15 0.44
CA PRO A 239 -28.49 -17.58 0.97
C PRO A 239 -29.43 -16.38 1.17
N LEU A 240 -30.70 -16.64 0.84
CA LEU A 240 -31.90 -15.79 0.93
C LEU A 240 -32.05 -14.99 2.25
N THR A 241 -32.48 -13.73 2.14
CA THR A 241 -33.81 -13.29 2.64
C THR A 241 -34.23 -11.97 1.98
N LYS A 242 -35.46 -11.91 1.47
CA LYS A 242 -36.03 -10.81 0.68
C LYS A 242 -36.74 -9.81 1.57
N ILE A 243 -36.45 -8.51 1.39
CA ILE A 243 -37.41 -7.41 1.56
C ILE A 243 -37.27 -6.51 0.32
N GLY A 244 -38.39 -6.21 -0.35
CA GLY A 244 -38.45 -5.69 -1.74
C GLY A 244 -37.84 -4.31 -2.05
N GLY A 245 -36.97 -3.76 -1.20
CA GLY A 245 -36.21 -2.53 -1.45
C GLY A 245 -34.77 -2.76 -1.90
N GLU A 246 -34.18 -3.93 -1.63
CA GLU A 246 -32.77 -4.23 -1.95
C GLU A 246 -32.49 -4.17 -3.45
N ASP A 247 -33.40 -4.67 -4.29
CA ASP A 247 -33.25 -4.64 -5.75
C ASP A 247 -33.18 -3.20 -6.29
N ALA A 248 -33.85 -2.25 -5.65
CA ALA A 248 -33.88 -0.87 -6.10
C ALA A 248 -32.64 -0.10 -5.63
N LEU A 249 -32.16 -0.36 -4.41
CA LEU A 249 -30.88 0.17 -3.90
C LEU A 249 -29.69 -0.39 -4.70
N GLN A 250 -29.70 -1.69 -5.01
CA GLN A 250 -28.66 -2.31 -5.82
C GLN A 250 -28.64 -1.75 -7.25
N ARG A 251 -29.81 -1.52 -7.88
CA ARG A 251 -29.87 -0.86 -9.20
C ARG A 251 -29.29 0.55 -9.18
N LEU A 252 -29.52 1.28 -8.08
CA LEU A 252 -29.03 2.63 -7.92
C LEU A 252 -27.52 2.68 -7.77
N ILE A 253 -26.93 1.75 -7.01
CA ILE A 253 -25.49 1.59 -6.91
C ILE A 253 -24.88 1.11 -8.23
N ASN A 254 -25.56 0.22 -8.96
CA ASN A 254 -25.12 -0.18 -10.30
C ASN A 254 -25.08 1.02 -11.26
N GLY A 255 -25.93 2.04 -11.08
CA GLY A 255 -25.84 3.29 -11.84
C GLY A 255 -24.60 4.14 -11.54
N LEU A 256 -23.91 3.89 -10.42
CA LEU A 256 -22.61 4.51 -10.11
C LEU A 256 -21.45 3.84 -10.84
N ALA A 257 -21.62 2.58 -11.29
CA ALA A 257 -20.62 1.83 -12.02
C ALA A 257 -20.21 2.52 -13.32
N ASP A 258 -21.17 3.17 -13.98
CA ASP A 258 -20.98 3.86 -15.26
C ASP A 258 -20.26 5.22 -15.11
N LEU A 259 -19.82 5.58 -13.91
CA LEU A 259 -19.04 6.79 -13.69
C LEU A 259 -17.57 6.54 -14.02
N ASP A 260 -16.98 7.44 -14.82
CA ASP A 260 -15.57 7.39 -15.18
C ASP A 260 -14.69 7.28 -13.92
N GLY A 261 -13.85 6.24 -13.90
CA GLY A 261 -12.91 5.97 -12.81
C GLY A 261 -13.51 5.35 -11.56
N MET A 262 -14.77 4.88 -11.56
CA MET A 262 -15.36 4.17 -10.41
C MET A 262 -14.81 2.76 -10.26
N HIS A 263 -14.26 2.45 -9.09
CA HIS A 263 -13.77 1.11 -8.74
C HIS A 263 -14.74 0.34 -7.87
N ALA A 264 -15.23 1.01 -6.83
CA ALA A 264 -16.16 0.41 -5.89
C ALA A 264 -17.10 1.47 -5.31
N ALA A 265 -18.32 1.07 -5.01
CA ALA A 265 -19.27 1.90 -4.29
C ALA A 265 -20.09 1.02 -3.37
N THR A 266 -20.30 1.48 -2.13
CA THR A 266 -21.07 0.75 -1.12
C THR A 266 -22.02 1.69 -0.42
N LEU A 267 -23.25 1.22 -0.27
CA LEU A 267 -24.20 1.76 0.69
C LEU A 267 -24.12 0.90 1.95
N ALA A 268 -23.80 1.52 3.08
CA ALA A 268 -23.62 0.84 4.34
C ALA A 268 -24.46 1.49 5.44
N ASP A 269 -24.81 0.71 6.45
CA ASP A 269 -25.44 1.23 7.66
C ASP A 269 -24.42 1.94 8.56
N HIS A 270 -24.92 2.56 9.64
CA HIS A 270 -24.08 3.22 10.65
C HIS A 270 -23.15 2.28 11.44
N HIS A 271 -23.34 0.95 11.35
CA HIS A 271 -22.47 -0.04 11.98
C HIS A 271 -21.37 -0.55 11.04
N GLY A 272 -21.39 -0.13 9.77
CA GLY A 272 -20.41 -0.53 8.78
C GLY A 272 -20.73 -1.86 8.13
N LEU A 273 -22.00 -2.29 8.16
CA LEU A 273 -22.48 -3.44 7.41
C LEU A 273 -22.92 -2.98 6.00
N PRO A 274 -22.47 -3.66 4.93
CA PRO A 274 -22.88 -3.33 3.58
C PRO A 274 -24.35 -3.71 3.37
N VAL A 275 -25.15 -2.73 2.93
CA VAL A 275 -26.55 -2.90 2.53
C VAL A 275 -26.64 -3.25 1.04
N ALA A 276 -25.83 -2.57 0.22
CA ALA A 276 -25.71 -2.83 -1.21
C ALA A 276 -24.36 -2.32 -1.69
N GLY A 277 -23.80 -2.90 -2.76
CA GLY A 277 -22.46 -2.52 -3.21
C GLY A 277 -22.08 -3.02 -4.59
N ILE A 278 -21.05 -2.41 -5.16
CA ILE A 278 -20.38 -2.82 -6.40
C ILE A 278 -18.87 -2.73 -6.23
N GLY A 279 -18.14 -3.63 -6.87
CA GLY A 279 -16.68 -3.71 -6.83
C GLY A 279 -16.16 -4.65 -5.73
N ASP A 280 -14.84 -4.82 -5.69
CA ASP A 280 -14.19 -5.82 -4.83
C ASP A 280 -13.98 -5.33 -3.38
N HIS A 281 -14.12 -4.02 -3.14
CA HIS A 281 -13.84 -3.38 -1.84
C HIS A 281 -15.11 -3.03 -1.05
N THR A 282 -16.19 -3.78 -1.24
CA THR A 282 -17.49 -3.36 -0.68
C THR A 282 -17.53 -3.39 0.84
N GLU A 283 -17.01 -4.46 1.45
CA GLU A 283 -16.92 -4.62 2.90
C GLU A 283 -15.97 -3.60 3.54
N ASP A 284 -14.81 -3.38 2.94
CA ASP A 284 -13.82 -2.39 3.42
C ASP A 284 -14.38 -0.97 3.40
N LEU A 285 -15.11 -0.62 2.32
CA LEU A 285 -15.77 0.69 2.20
C LEU A 285 -16.89 0.87 3.22
N ALA A 286 -17.62 -0.21 3.57
CA ALA A 286 -18.64 -0.17 4.62
C ALA A 286 -18.01 0.05 6.00
N ALA A 287 -16.94 -0.67 6.32
CA ALA A 287 -16.20 -0.46 7.58
C ALA A 287 -15.62 0.97 7.65
N CYS A 288 -15.08 1.47 6.54
CA CYS A 288 -14.56 2.82 6.44
C CYS A 288 -15.66 3.88 6.61
N SER A 289 -16.87 3.65 6.08
CA SER A 289 -17.96 4.61 6.20
C SER A 289 -18.47 4.74 7.64
N ALA A 290 -18.52 3.64 8.41
CA ALA A 290 -18.81 3.69 9.84
C ALA A 290 -17.76 4.51 10.60
N TYR A 291 -16.47 4.26 10.32
CA TYR A 291 -15.39 5.06 10.91
C TYR A 291 -15.51 6.55 10.57
N LEU A 292 -15.82 6.90 9.32
CA LEU A 292 -16.00 8.29 8.90
C LEU A 292 -17.25 8.93 9.50
N THR A 293 -18.27 8.14 9.83
CA THR A 293 -19.44 8.59 10.61
C THR A 293 -19.00 9.04 12.00
N ASP A 294 -18.25 8.20 12.72
CA ASP A 294 -17.74 8.52 14.06
C ASP A 294 -16.83 9.76 14.05
N VAL A 295 -15.97 9.87 13.04
CA VAL A 295 -15.10 11.05 12.86
C VAL A 295 -15.94 12.30 12.61
N GLY A 296 -16.99 12.18 11.80
CA GLY A 296 -17.96 13.24 11.55
C GLY A 296 -18.65 13.74 12.82
N ASP A 297 -19.14 12.82 13.65
CA ASP A 297 -19.80 13.14 14.90
C ASP A 297 -18.87 13.85 15.88
N ARG A 298 -17.62 13.39 15.99
CA ARG A 298 -16.59 14.07 16.79
C ARG A 298 -16.24 15.44 16.23
N ALA A 299 -16.16 15.59 14.92
CA ALA A 299 -15.87 16.88 14.29
C ALA A 299 -16.99 17.90 14.58
N MET A 300 -18.26 17.48 14.54
CA MET A 300 -19.40 18.34 14.90
C MET A 300 -19.43 18.74 16.38
N GLN A 301 -18.87 17.92 17.28
CA GLN A 301 -18.72 18.28 18.70
C GLN A 301 -17.63 19.34 18.93
N LEU A 302 -16.57 19.30 18.11
CA LEU A 302 -15.41 20.17 18.25
C LEU A 302 -15.53 21.48 17.47
N LEU A 303 -16.26 21.46 16.35
CA LEU A 303 -16.40 22.57 15.43
C LEU A 303 -17.88 22.95 15.29
N PRO A 304 -18.23 24.24 15.15
CA PRO A 304 -19.60 24.70 14.94
C PRO A 304 -20.07 24.42 13.50
N LEU A 305 -19.98 23.16 13.09
CA LEU A 305 -20.44 22.67 11.80
C LEU A 305 -21.90 22.21 11.93
N GLY A 306 -22.67 22.35 10.85
CA GLY A 306 -23.97 21.70 10.73
C GLY A 306 -23.83 20.19 10.49
N SER A 307 -24.85 19.56 9.93
CA SER A 307 -24.76 18.16 9.53
C SER A 307 -23.66 17.93 8.49
N LEU A 308 -22.86 16.90 8.72
CA LEU A 308 -21.83 16.48 7.77
C LEU A 308 -22.51 16.08 6.45
N GLN A 309 -22.11 16.70 5.34
CA GLN A 309 -22.67 16.37 4.03
C GLN A 309 -21.78 15.46 3.20
N ARG A 310 -20.46 15.64 3.29
CA ARG A 310 -19.49 14.92 2.48
C ARG A 310 -18.11 14.96 3.12
N VAL A 311 -17.40 13.84 3.04
CA VAL A 311 -15.96 13.74 3.30
C VAL A 311 -15.29 13.24 2.03
N VAL A 312 -14.14 13.83 1.71
CA VAL A 312 -13.30 13.40 0.58
C VAL A 312 -11.91 13.13 1.13
N VAL A 313 -11.38 11.95 0.83
CA VAL A 313 -10.03 11.53 1.14
C VAL A 313 -9.30 11.30 -0.17
N GLU A 314 -8.24 12.07 -0.40
CA GLU A 314 -7.43 12.00 -1.62
C GLU A 314 -6.11 11.28 -1.30
N GLY A 315 -5.87 10.17 -1.99
CA GLY A 315 -4.64 9.40 -1.93
C GLY A 315 -3.57 9.96 -2.86
N SER A 316 -2.30 9.74 -2.50
CA SER A 316 -1.14 10.16 -3.32
C SER A 316 -1.04 9.44 -4.67
N ASN A 317 -1.68 8.29 -4.80
CA ASN A 317 -1.83 7.52 -6.03
C ASN A 317 -2.99 8.00 -6.92
N GLY A 318 -3.66 9.10 -6.55
CA GLY A 318 -4.82 9.62 -7.26
C GLY A 318 -6.12 8.85 -6.97
N ALA A 319 -6.14 7.94 -6.00
CA ALA A 319 -7.38 7.33 -5.53
C ALA A 319 -8.15 8.34 -4.66
N THR A 320 -9.45 8.49 -4.91
CA THR A 320 -10.33 9.36 -4.13
C THR A 320 -11.44 8.53 -3.50
N LEU A 321 -11.46 8.52 -2.16
CA LEU A 321 -12.57 7.99 -1.38
C LEU A 321 -13.52 9.13 -1.05
N THR A 322 -14.79 9.00 -1.45
CA THR A 322 -15.84 9.93 -1.08
C THR A 322 -16.85 9.24 -0.19
N TYR A 323 -17.16 9.87 0.94
CA TYR A 323 -18.18 9.44 1.90
C TYR A 323 -19.29 10.49 1.96
N CYS A 324 -20.54 10.06 1.91
CA CYS A 324 -21.73 10.90 2.05
C CYS A 324 -22.76 10.23 2.96
N PRO A 325 -23.04 10.78 4.15
CA PRO A 325 -24.11 10.29 5.00
C PRO A 325 -25.47 10.66 4.40
N ILE A 326 -26.44 9.78 4.62
CA ILE A 326 -27.82 9.88 4.18
C ILE A 326 -28.68 9.60 5.40
N THR A 327 -29.30 10.63 5.94
CA THR A 327 -30.25 10.48 7.05
C THR A 327 -31.64 10.23 6.50
N PHE A 328 -32.26 9.12 6.92
CA PHE A 328 -33.61 8.74 6.55
C PHE A 328 -34.41 8.34 7.79
N GLU A 329 -35.38 9.17 8.17
CA GLU A 329 -36.15 9.02 9.42
C GLU A 329 -35.23 8.88 10.64
N GLU A 330 -35.16 7.70 11.25
CA GLU A 330 -34.33 7.35 12.41
C GLU A 330 -33.05 6.59 12.02
N ASN A 331 -32.90 6.21 10.75
CA ASN A 331 -31.76 5.43 10.27
C ASN A 331 -30.76 6.31 9.51
N THR A 332 -29.48 6.09 9.77
CA THR A 332 -28.39 6.71 9.02
C THR A 332 -27.76 5.67 8.12
N LEU A 333 -27.86 5.90 6.81
CA LEU A 333 -27.11 5.17 5.79
C LEU A 333 -25.94 6.03 5.34
N SER A 334 -24.95 5.40 4.74
CA SER A 334 -23.78 6.08 4.20
C SER A 334 -23.43 5.52 2.83
N LEU A 335 -23.19 6.42 1.87
CA LEU A 335 -22.65 6.06 0.56
C LEU A 335 -21.15 6.35 0.56
N ALA A 336 -20.36 5.30 0.40
CA ALA A 336 -18.91 5.37 0.19
C ALA A 336 -18.57 4.99 -1.25
N THR A 337 -17.72 5.75 -1.92
CA THR A 337 -17.26 5.47 -3.29
C THR A 337 -15.75 5.58 -3.37
N LEU A 338 -15.12 4.65 -4.07
CA LEU A 338 -13.70 4.64 -4.40
C LEU A 338 -13.53 4.86 -5.90
N THR A 339 -12.76 5.89 -6.26
CA THR A 339 -12.52 6.27 -7.66
C THR A 339 -11.04 6.50 -7.95
N SER A 340 -10.59 6.29 -9.19
CA SER A 340 -9.33 6.83 -9.72
C SER A 340 -9.56 8.21 -10.32
N GLY A 341 -8.88 9.21 -9.77
CA GLY A 341 -8.99 10.60 -10.20
C GLY A 341 -9.99 11.40 -9.36
N ALA A 342 -10.60 12.41 -9.98
CA ALA A 342 -11.55 13.28 -9.29
C ALA A 342 -12.82 12.50 -8.93
N GLY A 343 -13.13 12.39 -7.64
CA GLY A 343 -14.33 11.70 -7.17
C GLY A 343 -15.63 12.30 -7.71
N PRO A 344 -16.76 11.58 -7.56
CA PRO A 344 -18.01 12.00 -8.15
C PRO A 344 -18.43 13.39 -7.66
N ARG A 345 -18.92 14.22 -8.58
CA ARG A 345 -19.36 15.59 -8.25
C ARG A 345 -20.54 15.52 -7.28
N THR A 346 -20.56 16.44 -6.32
CA THR A 346 -21.61 16.50 -5.28
C THR A 346 -23.01 16.49 -5.89
N ALA A 347 -23.24 17.26 -6.97
CA ALA A 347 -24.54 17.30 -7.64
C ALA A 347 -25.03 15.92 -8.14
N LYS A 348 -24.12 15.12 -8.73
CA LYS A 348 -24.47 13.79 -9.25
C LYS A 348 -24.70 12.79 -8.13
N MET A 349 -23.91 12.87 -7.06
CA MET A 349 -24.19 12.11 -5.84
C MET A 349 -25.54 12.49 -5.24
N THR A 350 -25.84 13.78 -5.08
CA THR A 350 -27.12 14.23 -4.51
C THR A 350 -28.32 13.77 -5.36
N GLU A 351 -28.20 13.77 -6.69
CA GLU A 351 -29.22 13.25 -7.60
C GLU A 351 -29.49 11.77 -7.38
N ILE A 352 -28.42 10.98 -7.30
CA ILE A 352 -28.47 9.53 -7.03
C ILE A 352 -29.05 9.27 -5.64
N LEU A 353 -28.60 10.01 -4.62
CA LEU A 353 -29.12 9.90 -3.26
C LEU A 353 -30.60 10.29 -3.17
N ARG A 354 -31.05 11.31 -3.92
CA ARG A 354 -32.47 11.68 -3.98
C ARG A 354 -33.32 10.59 -4.62
N GLY A 355 -32.77 9.91 -5.64
CA GLY A 355 -33.37 8.71 -6.21
C GLY A 355 -33.51 7.59 -5.18
N ALA A 356 -32.51 7.40 -4.31
CA ALA A 356 -32.52 6.38 -3.27
C ALA A 356 -33.55 6.68 -2.18
N VAL A 357 -33.63 7.93 -1.73
CA VAL A 357 -34.63 8.37 -0.75
C VAL A 357 -36.05 8.16 -1.29
N GLY A 358 -36.30 8.47 -2.56
CA GLY A 358 -37.61 8.24 -3.18
C GLY A 358 -38.00 6.76 -3.37
N VAL A 359 -37.04 5.85 -3.25
CA VAL A 359 -37.27 4.39 -3.23
C VAL A 359 -37.54 3.89 -1.81
N LEU A 360 -37.00 4.58 -0.80
CA LEU A 360 -37.12 4.22 0.61
C LEU A 360 -38.40 4.77 1.27
N THR A 361 -38.97 5.86 0.73
CA THR A 361 -40.31 6.38 1.05
C THR A 361 -41.40 5.68 0.26
#